data_AF-A0A7J6VQG5-F1
#
_entry.id   AF-A0A7J6VQG5-F1
#
_cell.length_a   1.000
_cell.length_b   1.000
_cell.length_c   1.000
_cell.angle_alpha   90.00
_cell.angle_beta   90.00
_cell.angle_gamma   90.00
#
_symmetry.space_group_name_H-M   'P 1'
#
loop_
_entity.id
_entity.type
_entity.pdbx_description
1 polymer ?
#
loop_
_entity_poly.entity_id
_entity_poly.type
_entity_poly.pdbx_seq_one_letter_code
_entity_poly.pdbx_strand_id
1 'polypeptide(L)'
;MKYVEDDQGIKKFFAAFHLHKTFPAAVIVDDFGDFFDDSNCQAKYSNQRGRDLAIVRTLALCRDAITHANERLASRPPCKLLLSDTQHGDTPRLFFIYKRWVPSIFTIKGDGMQSFLLKNNTSTSVGESGSKEVAKYSIALQYLVLEDIVDEE
;
A
#
# COMPACT_ATOMS: atom_id res chain seq x y z
N MET A 1 -14.92 10.81 -2.99
CA MET A 1 -13.47 11.13 -2.93
C MET A 1 -13.28 12.14 -1.81
N LYS A 2 -12.30 11.96 -0.91
CA LYS A 2 -12.02 12.89 0.19
C LYS A 2 -10.60 13.43 -0.01
N TYR A 3 -10.47 14.75 -0.02
CA TYR A 3 -9.17 15.40 -0.13
C TYR A 3 -8.55 15.53 1.26
N VAL A 4 -7.28 15.16 1.34
CA VAL A 4 -6.46 15.18 2.55
C VAL A 4 -5.16 15.88 2.18
N GLU A 5 -4.66 16.75 3.04
CA GLU A 5 -3.50 17.59 2.74
C GLU A 5 -2.18 16.97 3.20
N ASP A 6 -2.18 16.18 4.27
CA ASP A 6 -0.96 15.69 4.92
C ASP A 6 -1.16 14.38 5.72
N ASP A 7 -0.09 13.90 6.35
CA ASP A 7 -0.10 12.74 7.25
C ASP A 7 -1.12 12.87 8.39
N GLN A 8 -1.40 14.10 8.85
CA GLN A 8 -2.37 14.35 9.92
C GLN A 8 -3.80 14.14 9.46
N GLY A 9 -4.14 14.57 8.24
CA GLY A 9 -5.47 14.33 7.70
C GLY A 9 -5.74 12.85 7.47
N ILE A 10 -4.72 12.06 7.06
CA ILE A 10 -4.83 10.60 7.00
C ILE A 10 -5.10 10.05 8.40
N LYS A 11 -4.32 10.46 9.39
CA LYS A 11 -4.49 10.00 10.78
C LYS A 11 -5.88 10.32 11.33
N LYS A 12 -6.37 11.55 11.11
CA LYS A 12 -7.72 11.97 11.53
C LYS A 12 -8.80 11.13 10.85
N PHE A 13 -8.65 10.84 9.55
CA PHE A 13 -9.60 10.00 8.81
C PHE A 13 -9.68 8.58 9.38
N PHE A 14 -8.54 7.90 9.56
CA PHE A 14 -8.54 6.54 10.09
C PHE A 14 -8.89 6.48 11.59
N ALA A 15 -8.52 7.48 12.39
CA ALA A 15 -8.94 7.54 13.79
C ALA A 15 -10.48 7.55 13.94
N ALA A 16 -11.19 8.20 13.01
CA ALA A 16 -12.65 8.27 12.99
C ALA A 16 -13.35 6.92 12.72
N PHE A 17 -12.63 5.87 12.28
CA PHE A 17 -13.21 4.53 12.07
C PHE A 17 -13.89 3.96 13.31
N HIS A 18 -13.38 4.31 14.50
CA HIS A 18 -13.97 3.90 15.78
C HIS A 18 -15.37 4.49 16.02
N LEU A 19 -15.71 5.58 15.34
CA LEU A 19 -16.99 6.27 15.46
C LEU A 19 -18.00 5.85 14.38
N HIS A 20 -17.56 5.14 13.35
CA HIS A 20 -18.40 4.77 12.22
C HIS A 20 -19.26 3.52 12.52
N LYS A 21 -20.54 3.59 12.13
CA LYS A 21 -21.48 2.44 12.17
C LYS A 21 -21.46 1.62 10.88
N THR A 22 -21.05 2.25 9.78
CA THR A 22 -20.97 1.68 8.45
C THR A 22 -19.57 1.92 7.91
N PHE A 23 -19.01 0.91 7.25
CA PHE A 23 -17.66 0.95 6.72
C PHE A 23 -17.69 0.82 5.19
N PRO A 24 -16.74 1.46 4.49
CA PRO A 24 -16.62 1.31 3.04
C PRO A 24 -16.14 -0.10 2.67
N ALA A 25 -16.38 -0.51 1.42
CA ALA A 25 -15.82 -1.74 0.89
C ALA A 25 -14.30 -1.66 0.71
N ALA A 26 -13.79 -0.47 0.37
CA ALA A 26 -12.36 -0.20 0.27
C ALA A 26 -12.04 1.26 0.63
N VAL A 27 -10.84 1.46 1.18
CA VAL A 27 -10.18 2.76 1.27
C VAL A 27 -8.97 2.73 0.34
N ILE A 28 -8.87 3.73 -0.51
CA ILE A 28 -7.75 3.91 -1.43
C ILE A 28 -7.03 5.18 -0.98
N VAL A 29 -5.74 5.07 -0.68
CA VAL A 29 -4.87 6.23 -0.49
C VAL A 29 -3.97 6.32 -1.70
N ASP A 30 -4.17 7.36 -2.49
CA ASP A 30 -3.39 7.58 -3.70
C ASP A 30 -2.10 8.32 -3.37
N ASP A 31 -0.99 7.88 -3.95
CA ASP A 31 0.35 8.43 -3.75
C ASP A 31 0.75 8.61 -2.28
N PHE A 32 0.66 7.52 -1.51
CA PHE A 32 0.82 7.51 -0.05
C PHE A 32 2.13 8.15 0.42
N GLY A 33 3.22 7.98 -0.33
CA GLY A 33 4.53 8.53 0.01
C GLY A 33 4.59 10.07 0.01
N ASP A 34 3.73 10.74 -0.75
CA ASP A 34 3.72 12.20 -0.94
C ASP A 34 3.21 12.96 0.30
N PHE A 35 2.38 12.30 1.13
CA PHE A 35 1.89 12.89 2.40
C PHE A 35 2.97 13.08 3.48
N PHE A 36 4.20 12.61 3.23
CA PHE A 36 5.27 12.58 4.21
C PHE A 36 6.51 13.34 3.73
N ASP A 37 6.45 14.67 3.83
CA ASP A 37 7.59 15.55 3.59
C ASP A 37 8.74 15.25 4.59
N ASP A 38 9.94 15.00 4.05
CA ASP A 38 11.15 14.67 4.82
C ASP A 38 11.51 15.75 5.85
N SER A 39 11.50 17.03 5.45
CA SER A 39 11.89 18.15 6.30
C SER A 39 10.91 18.36 7.46
N ASN A 40 9.61 18.32 7.16
CA ASN A 40 8.56 18.43 8.18
C ASN A 40 8.57 17.24 9.14
N CYS A 41 8.74 16.03 8.63
CA CYS A 41 8.80 14.84 9.46
C CYS A 41 10.05 14.83 10.35
N GLN A 42 11.21 15.22 9.83
CA GLN A 42 12.45 15.31 10.61
C GLN A 42 12.34 16.33 11.75
N ALA A 43 11.78 17.51 11.48
CA ALA A 43 11.55 18.53 12.50
C ALA A 43 10.59 18.03 13.60
N LYS A 44 9.44 17.47 13.19
CA LYS A 44 8.39 16.99 14.09
C LYS A 44 8.83 15.86 15.03
N TYR A 45 9.65 14.95 14.52
CA TYR A 45 10.15 13.81 15.30
C TYR A 45 11.54 14.04 15.88
N SER A 46 12.17 15.20 15.60
CA SER A 46 13.56 15.54 15.95
C SER A 46 14.53 14.39 15.61
N ASN A 47 14.32 13.77 14.45
CA ASN A 47 14.98 12.52 14.07
C ASN A 47 15.21 12.51 12.55
N GLN A 48 16.43 12.17 12.11
CA GLN A 48 16.76 12.01 10.69
C GLN A 48 15.90 10.96 9.98
N ARG A 49 15.33 10.01 10.73
CA ARG A 49 14.37 9.00 10.27
C ARG A 49 12.91 9.40 10.52
N GLY A 50 12.64 10.70 10.64
CA GLY A 50 11.31 11.22 10.94
C GLY A 50 10.26 10.76 9.94
N ARG A 51 10.59 10.75 8.63
CA ARG A 51 9.69 10.29 7.56
C ARG A 51 9.32 8.82 7.72
N ASP A 52 10.31 7.94 7.87
CA ASP A 52 10.06 6.51 8.10
C ASP A 52 9.15 6.28 9.31
N LEU A 53 9.41 7.00 10.41
CA LEU A 53 8.63 6.88 11.63
C LEU A 53 7.19 7.36 11.43
N ALA A 54 7.00 8.44 10.66
CA ALA A 54 5.68 8.95 10.31
C ALA A 54 4.90 7.94 9.47
N ILE A 55 5.55 7.35 8.46
CA ILE A 55 4.99 6.31 7.58
C ILE A 55 4.58 5.09 8.39
N VAL A 56 5.49 4.54 9.21
CA VAL A 56 5.23 3.37 10.05
C VAL A 56 4.07 3.61 11.01
N ARG A 57 4.02 4.76 11.68
CA ARG A 57 2.91 5.10 12.59
C ARG A 57 1.58 5.23 11.86
N THR A 58 1.60 5.76 10.64
CA THR A 58 0.38 5.91 9.84
C THR A 58 -0.09 4.56 9.32
N LEU A 59 0.81 3.70 8.81
CA LEU A 59 0.49 2.33 8.40
C LEU A 59 -0.10 1.50 9.55
N ALA A 60 0.47 1.63 10.75
CA ALA A 60 -0.06 0.99 11.95
C ALA A 60 -1.51 1.41 12.22
N LEU A 61 -1.76 2.71 12.24
CA LEU A 61 -3.11 3.25 12.44
C LEU A 61 -4.10 2.79 11.35
N CYS A 62 -3.68 2.78 10.08
CA CYS A 62 -4.51 2.29 8.99
C CYS A 62 -4.87 0.81 9.21
N ARG A 63 -3.90 -0.03 9.57
CA ARG A 63 -4.11 -1.45 9.84
C ARG A 63 -5.06 -1.66 11.02
N ASP A 64 -4.89 -0.93 12.11
CA ASP A 64 -5.74 -1.02 13.29
C ASP A 64 -7.19 -0.61 12.96
N ALA A 65 -7.37 0.50 12.25
CA ALA A 65 -8.68 0.98 11.82
C ALA A 65 -9.41 -0.02 10.89
N ILE A 66 -8.69 -0.64 9.95
CA ILE A 66 -9.25 -1.66 9.04
C ILE A 66 -9.58 -2.94 9.80
N THR A 67 -8.74 -3.35 10.74
CA THR A 67 -9.01 -4.52 11.61
C THR A 67 -10.28 -4.29 12.42
N HIS A 68 -10.38 -3.14 13.08
CA HIS A 68 -11.58 -2.72 13.82
C HIS A 68 -12.84 -2.69 12.94
N ALA A 69 -12.75 -2.17 11.71
CA ALA A 69 -13.87 -2.18 10.76
C ALA A 69 -14.29 -3.62 10.44
N ASN A 70 -13.33 -4.50 10.15
CA ASN A 70 -13.59 -5.89 9.77
C ASN A 70 -14.17 -6.72 10.91
N GLU A 71 -13.75 -6.49 12.16
CA GLU A 71 -14.36 -7.11 13.35
C GLU A 71 -15.84 -6.75 13.49
N ARG A 72 -16.22 -5.50 13.18
CA ARG A 72 -17.62 -5.04 13.20
C ARG A 72 -18.44 -5.48 12.00
N LEU A 73 -17.79 -5.90 10.92
CA LEU A 73 -18.42 -6.33 9.67
C LEU A 73 -18.65 -7.85 9.62
N ALA A 74 -18.73 -8.58 10.73
CA ALA A 74 -18.73 -10.06 10.81
C ALA A 74 -19.51 -10.85 9.73
N SER A 75 -20.59 -10.31 9.14
CA SER A 75 -21.38 -10.94 8.07
C SER A 75 -21.31 -10.24 6.70
N ARG A 76 -20.52 -9.17 6.57
CA ARG A 76 -20.36 -8.34 5.36
C ARG A 76 -18.96 -8.53 4.75
N PRO A 77 -18.78 -8.23 3.46
CA PRO A 77 -17.46 -8.21 2.85
C PRO A 77 -16.50 -7.30 3.63
N PRO A 78 -15.24 -7.72 3.84
CA PRO A 78 -14.28 -6.94 4.60
C PRO A 78 -13.90 -5.64 3.87
N CYS A 79 -13.69 -4.58 4.65
CA CYS A 79 -13.07 -3.36 4.19
C CYS A 79 -11.60 -3.64 3.82
N LYS A 80 -11.22 -3.30 2.59
CA LYS A 80 -9.84 -3.41 2.09
C LYS A 80 -9.12 -2.06 2.14
N LEU A 81 -7.81 -2.10 2.29
CA LEU A 81 -6.94 -0.93 2.16
C LEU A 81 -6.05 -1.13 0.94
N LEU A 82 -6.08 -0.16 0.03
CA LEU A 82 -5.16 -0.08 -1.10
C LEU A 82 -4.32 1.19 -0.96
N LEU A 83 -3.00 1.04 -1.01
CA LEU A 83 -2.05 2.13 -1.03
C LEU A 83 -1.37 2.11 -2.39
N SER A 84 -1.42 3.21 -3.14
CA SER A 84 -0.53 3.43 -4.29
C SER A 84 0.63 4.33 -3.86
N ASP A 85 1.76 4.21 -4.54
CA ASP A 85 2.93 5.03 -4.28
C ASP A 85 3.78 5.09 -5.54
N THR A 86 4.12 6.31 -5.97
CA THR A 86 4.91 6.56 -7.17
C THR A 86 6.39 6.67 -6.79
N GLN A 87 7.14 5.58 -6.98
CA GLN A 87 8.57 5.59 -6.67
C GLN A 87 9.38 6.20 -7.83
N HIS A 88 10.04 7.35 -7.60
CA HIS A 88 10.96 7.98 -8.56
C HIS A 88 12.42 7.48 -8.43
N GLY A 89 12.61 6.18 -8.23
CA GLY A 89 13.94 5.56 -8.13
C GLY A 89 13.96 4.37 -7.17
N ASP A 90 15.14 3.81 -6.97
CA ASP A 90 15.34 2.78 -5.96
C ASP A 90 15.42 3.42 -4.58
N THR A 91 14.31 3.40 -3.84
CA THR A 91 14.34 3.54 -2.37
C THR A 91 14.07 2.18 -1.74
N PRO A 92 15.05 1.23 -1.70
CA PRO A 92 14.87 -0.11 -1.14
C PRO A 92 14.29 -0.09 0.28
N ARG A 93 14.56 1.00 0.99
CA ARG A 93 14.14 1.24 2.37
C ARG A 93 12.62 1.40 2.53
N LEU A 94 11.96 2.21 1.71
CA LEU A 94 10.52 2.43 1.82
C LEU A 94 9.77 1.16 1.43
N PHE A 95 10.24 0.48 0.39
CA PHE A 95 9.74 -0.83 0.00
C PHE A 95 9.87 -1.87 1.12
N PHE A 96 10.97 -1.88 1.87
CA PHE A 96 11.15 -2.74 3.04
C PHE A 96 10.15 -2.42 4.16
N ILE A 97 9.87 -1.15 4.40
CA ILE A 97 8.82 -0.74 5.34
C ILE A 97 7.46 -1.30 4.88
N TYR A 98 7.09 -1.10 3.61
CA TYR A 98 5.82 -1.62 3.09
C TYR A 98 5.72 -3.14 3.20
N LYS A 99 6.77 -3.89 2.86
CA LYS A 99 6.79 -5.36 3.00
C LYS A 99 6.47 -5.84 4.41
N ARG A 100 6.81 -5.05 5.44
CA ARG A 100 6.50 -5.40 6.84
C ARG A 100 5.04 -5.15 7.21
N TRP A 101 4.38 -4.18 6.59
CA TRP A 101 3.06 -3.69 7.00
C TRP A 101 1.93 -4.11 6.06
N VAL A 102 2.24 -4.39 4.80
CA VAL A 102 1.27 -4.70 3.75
C VAL A 102 1.53 -6.13 3.27
N PRO A 103 0.53 -7.02 3.36
CA PRO A 103 0.71 -8.44 3.04
C PRO A 103 0.85 -8.69 1.54
N SER A 104 0.29 -7.82 0.69
CA SER A 104 0.32 -7.99 -0.76
C SER A 104 0.84 -6.73 -1.42
N ILE A 105 1.96 -6.85 -2.13
CA ILE A 105 2.61 -5.72 -2.79
C ILE A 105 2.78 -6.05 -4.25
N PHE A 106 2.27 -5.16 -5.09
CA PHE A 106 2.44 -5.25 -6.53
C PHE A 106 3.28 -4.10 -7.03
N THR A 107 4.20 -4.39 -7.95
CA THR A 107 4.96 -3.36 -8.65
C THR A 107 4.51 -3.28 -10.08
N ILE A 108 4.16 -2.07 -10.51
CA ILE A 108 3.75 -1.76 -11.87
C ILE A 108 4.93 -1.06 -12.56
N LYS A 109 5.37 -1.57 -13.70
CA LYS A 109 6.40 -0.94 -14.53
C LYS A 109 5.94 -0.87 -15.98
N GLY A 110 6.15 0.27 -16.64
CA GLY A 110 5.97 0.35 -18.09
C GLY A 110 7.04 -0.49 -18.80
N ASP A 111 6.66 -1.24 -19.82
CA ASP A 111 7.59 -2.03 -20.64
C ASP A 111 8.03 -1.31 -21.93
N GLY A 112 7.61 -0.05 -22.10
CA GLY A 112 7.90 0.76 -23.29
C GLY A 112 7.03 0.44 -24.50
N MET A 113 6.15 -0.56 -24.43
CA MET A 113 5.34 -1.06 -25.56
C MET A 113 3.85 -0.79 -25.39
N GLN A 114 3.48 0.36 -24.81
CA GLN A 114 2.08 0.69 -24.45
C GLN A 114 1.43 -0.37 -23.55
N SER A 115 2.24 -0.97 -22.68
CA SER A 115 1.80 -1.95 -21.70
C SER A 115 2.49 -1.75 -20.36
N PHE A 116 1.89 -2.35 -19.35
CA PHE A 116 2.41 -2.35 -17.99
C PHE A 116 2.59 -3.78 -17.51
N LEU A 117 3.75 -4.06 -16.94
CA LEU A 117 4.03 -5.30 -16.24
C LEU A 117 3.70 -5.12 -14.76
N LEU A 118 2.85 -5.99 -14.25
CA LEU A 118 2.48 -6.14 -12.86
C LEU A 118 3.24 -7.33 -12.29
N LYS A 119 4.08 -7.09 -11.28
CA LYS A 119 4.81 -8.14 -10.57
C LYS A 119 4.29 -8.26 -9.14
N ASN A 120 3.91 -9.46 -8.74
CA ASN A 120 3.59 -9.77 -7.35
C ASN A 120 4.90 -9.94 -6.54
N ASN A 121 5.11 -9.10 -5.53
CA ASN A 121 6.29 -9.12 -4.65
C ASN A 121 5.97 -9.61 -3.23
N THR A 122 4.81 -10.24 -3.06
CA THR A 122 4.38 -10.82 -1.79
C THR A 122 5.36 -11.92 -1.38
N SER A 123 6.03 -11.76 -0.24
CA SER A 123 6.84 -12.83 0.33
C SER A 123 5.90 -13.83 1.02
N THR A 124 5.79 -15.04 0.47
CA THR A 124 5.29 -16.20 1.23
C THR A 124 6.20 -16.41 2.43
N SER A 125 5.61 -16.79 3.56
CA SER A 125 6.35 -17.08 4.80
C SER A 125 7.38 -18.20 4.59
N VAL A 126 8.46 -18.13 5.36
CA VAL A 126 9.58 -19.08 5.49
C VAL A 126 9.17 -20.53 5.15
N GLY A 127 9.62 -21.03 3.99
CA GLY A 127 9.56 -22.45 3.63
C GLY A 127 8.95 -22.80 2.27
N GLU A 128 8.23 -21.88 1.63
CA GLU A 128 7.66 -22.09 0.29
C GLU A 128 8.38 -21.20 -0.73
N SER A 129 8.99 -21.83 -1.75
CA SER A 129 9.51 -21.13 -2.92
C SER A 129 8.39 -20.26 -3.48
N GLY A 130 8.53 -18.95 -3.35
CA GLY A 130 7.46 -18.01 -3.66
C GLY A 130 7.37 -17.85 -5.16
N SER A 131 6.36 -18.47 -5.78
CA SER A 131 6.10 -18.30 -7.21
C SER A 131 5.87 -16.82 -7.52
N LYS A 132 6.77 -16.19 -8.28
CA LYS A 132 6.62 -14.82 -8.75
C LYS A 132 5.65 -14.79 -9.93
N GLU A 133 4.43 -14.39 -9.65
CA GLU A 133 3.42 -14.15 -10.68
C GLU A 133 3.68 -12.82 -11.39
N VAL A 134 3.74 -12.87 -12.71
CA VAL A 134 3.85 -11.70 -13.58
C VAL A 134 2.62 -11.63 -14.49
N ALA A 135 1.96 -10.49 -14.48
CA ALA A 135 0.85 -10.20 -15.37
C ALA A 135 1.16 -8.97 -16.23
N LYS A 136 0.65 -8.94 -17.46
CA LYS A 136 0.80 -7.82 -18.39
C LYS A 136 -0.55 -7.21 -18.71
N TYR A 137 -0.65 -5.91 -18.48
CA TYR A 137 -1.78 -5.10 -18.91
C TYR A 137 -1.44 -4.42 -20.23
N SER A 138 -2.24 -4.69 -21.26
CA SER A 138 -2.11 -4.01 -22.56
C SER A 138 -3.07 -2.82 -22.62
N ILE A 139 -2.55 -1.62 -22.90
CA ILE A 139 -3.40 -0.42 -23.08
C ILE A 139 -4.24 -0.57 -24.34
N ALA A 140 -3.65 -1.04 -25.44
CA ALA A 140 -4.32 -1.20 -26.73
C ALA A 140 -5.50 -2.18 -26.64
N LEU A 141 -5.35 -3.23 -25.84
CA LEU A 141 -6.34 -4.28 -25.74
C LEU A 141 -7.24 -4.15 -24.50
N GLN A 142 -6.88 -3.28 -23.54
CA GLN A 142 -7.62 -3.02 -22.29
C GLN A 142 -7.89 -4.25 -21.43
N TYR A 143 -6.98 -5.23 -21.43
CA TYR A 143 -7.07 -6.40 -20.56
C TYR A 143 -5.74 -6.76 -19.90
N LEU A 144 -5.84 -7.44 -18.77
CA LEU A 144 -4.73 -7.98 -17.98
C LEU A 144 -4.61 -9.48 -18.28
N VAL A 145 -3.39 -9.95 -18.57
CA VAL A 145 -3.07 -11.35 -18.83
C VAL A 145 -2.02 -11.82 -17.85
N LEU A 146 -2.18 -13.00 -17.28
CA LEU A 146 -1.09 -13.66 -16.57
C LEU A 146 -0.08 -14.17 -17.61
N GLU A 147 1.14 -13.64 -17.59
CA GLU A 147 2.19 -14.05 -18.51
C GLU A 147 2.97 -15.25 -18.00
N ASP A 148 3.35 -15.25 -16.72
CA ASP A 148 4.26 -16.25 -16.17
C ASP A 148 4.06 -16.47 -14.67
N ILE A 149 4.38 -17.70 -14.23
CA ILE A 149 4.48 -18.10 -12.83
C ILE A 149 5.91 -18.61 -12.66
N VAL A 150 6.79 -17.75 -12.15
CA VAL A 150 8.21 -18.08 -12.01
C VAL A 150 8.46 -18.72 -10.65
N ASP A 151 8.69 -20.03 -10.61
CA ASP A 151 9.14 -20.72 -9.39
C ASP A 151 10.61 -20.37 -9.12
N GLU A 152 10.97 -20.02 -7.87
CA GLU A 152 12.38 -19.83 -7.51
C GLU A 152 13.05 -21.22 -7.36
N GLU A 153 14.01 -21.54 -8.24
CA GLU A 153 14.91 -22.71 -8.09
C GLU A 153 15.79 -22.61 -6.84
#